data_AF-A0A2T7P3R5-F1
#
_entry.id   AF-A0A2T7P3R5-F1
#
_cell.length_a   1.000
_cell.length_b   1.000
_cell.length_c   1.000
_cell.angle_alpha   90.00
_cell.angle_beta   90.00
_cell.angle_gamma   90.00
#
_symmetry.space_group_name_H-M   'P 1'
#
loop_
_entity.id
_entity.type
_entity.pdbx_description
1 polymer ?
#
loop_
_entity_poly.entity_id
_entity_poly.type
_entity_poly.pdbx_seq_one_letter_code
_entity_poly.pdbx_strand_id
1 'polypeptide(L)'
;MFNRCFLRMGQWRPGFLRLWFTAGVFFALVAMLLSVFLLSLLAFNTIRQKPVEQQVLTPMPGVNLPASQVWYYMLTLLVCGILHEVGHAVAAVREQVRVNGFGIFMMIIYPGAFVDLSSEHLQVVSPLRQLRIYCAGVWHNFVIVIIAIIILLSLPVLLLPVYSQGHAVAITGVEENSAVSGPKGLFVGEALTAVGDCQVTNTEAWRHCILTSMKEPSLGYCLPVQLIGQLNTTPKNWTQPEKGDIDCCNTTSATHLCFLYHTKTSQDTSYACLPARTTTDRPVCKLQSDCYLPGVEVACVYPAVDNQTKLLRIFHGRRPPLLFLGHPLDLFYSGDVVVDLILVPVCADVHNHCMTASAFACF
;
A
#
# COMPACT_ATOMS: atom_id res chain seq x y z
N MET A 1 -7.02 6.60 -45.06
CA MET A 1 -6.44 5.33 -44.54
C MET A 1 -7.42 4.57 -43.62
N PHE A 2 -8.06 5.24 -42.66
CA PHE A 2 -8.99 4.64 -41.70
C PHE A 2 -10.19 3.89 -42.31
N ASN A 3 -10.78 4.39 -43.40
CA ASN A 3 -11.95 3.74 -44.02
C ASN A 3 -11.67 2.27 -44.44
N ARG A 4 -10.45 1.97 -44.90
CA ARG A 4 -10.06 0.58 -45.24
C ARG A 4 -9.90 -0.30 -43.99
N CYS A 5 -9.46 0.27 -42.87
CA CYS A 5 -9.35 -0.44 -41.60
C CYS A 5 -10.73 -0.82 -41.07
N PHE A 6 -11.67 0.12 -41.03
CA PHE A 6 -13.04 -0.13 -40.61
C PHE A 6 -13.76 -1.13 -41.51
N LEU A 7 -13.56 -1.06 -42.83
CA LEU A 7 -14.09 -2.07 -43.76
C LEU A 7 -13.53 -3.46 -43.45
N ARG A 8 -12.22 -3.59 -43.21
CA ARG A 8 -11.59 -4.87 -42.85
C ARG A 8 -12.09 -5.39 -41.50
N MET A 9 -12.18 -4.53 -40.48
CA MET A 9 -12.68 -4.90 -39.15
C MET A 9 -14.16 -5.28 -39.19
N GLY A 10 -15.00 -4.51 -39.90
CA GLY A 10 -16.41 -4.80 -40.06
C GLY A 10 -16.70 -6.03 -40.91
N GLN A 11 -15.81 -6.43 -41.80
CA GLN A 11 -15.96 -7.67 -42.58
C GLN A 11 -15.33 -8.89 -41.88
N TRP A 12 -14.67 -8.71 -40.73
CA TRP A 12 -14.01 -9.79 -40.02
C TRP A 12 -15.01 -10.72 -39.33
N ARG A 13 -15.10 -11.97 -39.82
CA ARG A 13 -16.00 -13.02 -39.30
C ARG A 13 -17.44 -12.54 -39.07
N PRO A 14 -18.27 -12.50 -40.13
CA PRO A 14 -19.54 -11.80 -40.12
C PRO A 14 -20.55 -12.28 -39.07
N GLY A 15 -20.57 -13.58 -38.78
CA GLY A 15 -21.45 -14.18 -37.77
C GLY A 15 -21.08 -13.76 -36.35
N PHE A 16 -19.79 -13.72 -36.03
CA PHE A 16 -19.29 -13.33 -34.70
C PHE A 16 -19.66 -11.88 -34.38
N LEU A 17 -19.36 -10.94 -35.29
CA LEU A 17 -19.71 -9.53 -35.11
C LEU A 17 -21.22 -9.32 -34.95
N ARG A 18 -22.05 -10.06 -35.69
CA ARG A 18 -23.51 -9.97 -35.55
C ARG A 18 -23.96 -10.41 -34.15
N LEU A 19 -23.42 -11.52 -33.66
CA LEU A 19 -23.71 -12.02 -32.32
C LEU A 19 -23.24 -11.02 -31.25
N TRP A 20 -22.01 -10.51 -31.39
CA TRP A 20 -21.41 -9.51 -30.52
C TRP A 20 -22.28 -8.26 -30.36
N PHE A 21 -22.69 -7.63 -31.46
CA PHE A 21 -23.55 -6.44 -31.41
C PHE A 21 -24.98 -6.75 -30.95
N THR A 22 -25.49 -7.95 -31.22
CA THR A 22 -26.81 -8.35 -30.70
C THR A 22 -26.78 -8.55 -29.18
N ALA A 23 -25.70 -9.11 -28.62
CA ALA A 23 -25.50 -9.16 -27.18
C ALA A 23 -25.42 -7.75 -26.58
N GLY A 24 -24.72 -6.83 -27.27
CA GLY A 24 -24.65 -5.42 -26.88
C GLY A 24 -26.02 -4.72 -26.81
N VAL A 25 -26.94 -5.04 -27.74
CA VAL A 25 -28.33 -4.53 -27.69
C VAL A 25 -29.06 -5.03 -26.44
N PHE A 26 -28.99 -6.32 -26.14
CA PHE A 26 -29.63 -6.88 -24.95
C PHE A 26 -29.08 -6.26 -23.66
N PHE A 27 -27.75 -6.15 -23.57
CA PHE A 27 -27.08 -5.47 -22.46
C PHE A 27 -27.55 -4.01 -22.32
N ALA A 28 -27.56 -3.24 -23.39
CA ALA A 28 -27.95 -1.84 -23.37
C ALA A 28 -29.42 -1.65 -22.94
N LEU A 29 -30.32 -2.53 -23.38
CA LEU A 29 -31.73 -2.50 -22.94
C LEU A 29 -31.85 -2.75 -21.43
N VAL A 30 -31.17 -3.76 -20.90
CA VAL A 30 -31.14 -4.04 -19.46
C VAL A 30 -30.53 -2.89 -18.67
N ALA A 31 -29.39 -2.36 -19.14
CA ALA A 31 -28.70 -1.23 -18.51
C ALA A 31 -29.56 0.04 -18.49
N MET A 32 -30.34 0.29 -19.55
CA MET A 32 -31.28 1.41 -19.62
C MET A 32 -32.45 1.26 -18.63
N LEU A 33 -33.03 0.07 -18.51
CA LEU A 33 -34.08 -0.18 -17.51
C LEU A 33 -33.53 -0.02 -16.08
N LEU A 34 -32.33 -0.55 -15.83
CA LEU A 34 -31.65 -0.41 -14.55
C LEU A 34 -31.33 1.05 -14.22
N SER A 35 -30.84 1.84 -15.19
CA SER A 35 -30.50 3.24 -14.96
C SER A 35 -31.74 4.08 -14.65
N VAL A 36 -32.85 3.88 -15.39
CA VAL A 36 -34.14 4.55 -15.11
C VAL A 36 -34.66 4.17 -13.72
N PHE A 37 -34.58 2.89 -13.34
CA PHE A 37 -34.96 2.44 -12.00
C PHE A 37 -34.10 3.09 -10.91
N LEU A 38 -32.77 3.09 -11.05
CA LEU A 38 -31.87 3.70 -10.06
C LEU A 38 -32.04 5.22 -9.95
N LEU A 39 -32.21 5.91 -11.09
CA LEU A 39 -32.44 7.36 -11.10
C LEU A 39 -33.79 7.73 -10.51
N SER A 40 -34.84 6.95 -10.77
CA SER A 40 -36.14 7.17 -10.14
C SER A 40 -36.11 6.91 -8.63
N LEU A 41 -35.39 5.87 -8.18
CA LEU A 41 -35.17 5.59 -6.76
C LEU A 41 -34.38 6.72 -6.08
N LEU A 42 -33.34 7.22 -6.74
CA LEU A 42 -32.55 8.36 -6.26
C LEU A 42 -33.44 9.61 -6.13
N ALA A 43 -34.18 9.96 -7.18
CA ALA A 43 -35.10 11.09 -7.18
C ALA A 43 -36.13 10.98 -6.04
N PHE A 44 -36.70 9.79 -5.84
CA PHE A 44 -37.65 9.52 -4.76
C PHE A 44 -37.02 9.69 -3.37
N ASN A 45 -35.80 9.16 -3.16
CA ASN A 45 -35.10 9.27 -1.89
C ASN A 45 -34.67 10.71 -1.58
N THR A 46 -34.23 11.46 -2.58
CA THR A 46 -33.90 12.89 -2.47
C THR A 46 -35.13 13.71 -2.10
N ILE A 47 -36.29 13.46 -2.73
CA ILE A 47 -37.54 14.14 -2.40
C ILE A 47 -38.01 13.78 -0.98
N ARG A 48 -37.78 12.55 -0.52
CA ARG A 48 -38.15 12.09 0.83
C ARG A 48 -37.16 12.46 1.94
N GLN A 49 -36.17 13.33 1.68
CA GLN A 49 -35.16 13.82 2.63
C GLN A 49 -34.51 12.71 3.49
N LYS A 50 -34.36 11.49 2.95
CA LYS A 50 -33.48 10.51 3.59
C LYS A 50 -32.05 10.87 3.19
N PRO A 51 -31.11 11.07 4.13
CA PRO A 51 -29.71 11.22 3.76
C PRO A 51 -29.27 9.92 3.08
N VAL A 52 -29.07 9.98 1.77
CA VAL A 52 -28.45 8.90 1.01
C VAL A 52 -26.95 9.07 1.23
N GLU A 53 -26.40 8.40 2.24
CA GLU A 53 -24.96 8.50 2.58
C GLU A 53 -24.02 7.95 1.49
N GLN A 54 -24.56 7.29 0.47
CA GLN A 54 -23.81 6.81 -0.71
C GLN A 54 -24.40 7.39 -1.99
N GLN A 55 -24.23 8.69 -2.21
CA GLN A 55 -24.26 9.18 -3.59
C GLN A 55 -23.06 8.56 -4.31
N VAL A 56 -23.31 7.99 -5.49
CA VAL A 56 -22.27 7.62 -6.45
C VAL A 56 -21.40 8.86 -6.65
N LEU A 57 -20.25 8.88 -6.00
CA LEU A 57 -19.38 10.04 -5.96
C LEU A 57 -18.85 10.21 -7.38
N THR A 58 -19.40 11.17 -8.12
CA THR A 58 -18.80 11.55 -9.39
C THR A 58 -17.36 11.98 -9.08
N PRO A 59 -16.33 11.33 -9.64
CA PRO A 59 -14.96 11.75 -9.42
C PRO A 59 -14.82 13.17 -9.98
N MET A 60 -14.66 14.14 -9.07
CA MET A 60 -14.46 15.55 -9.34
C MET A 60 -13.00 15.89 -9.00
N PRO A 61 -12.13 15.97 -10.01
CA PRO A 61 -10.73 16.28 -9.77
C PRO A 61 -10.58 17.61 -9.02
N GLY A 62 -9.81 17.61 -7.93
CA GLY A 62 -9.61 18.77 -7.06
C GLY A 62 -10.59 18.89 -5.88
N VAL A 63 -11.67 18.11 -5.83
CA VAL A 63 -12.57 18.03 -4.67
C VAL A 63 -12.39 16.71 -3.92
N ASN A 64 -12.56 15.58 -4.61
CA ASN A 64 -12.42 14.24 -4.02
C ASN A 64 -11.18 13.49 -4.53
N LEU A 65 -10.41 14.07 -5.46
CA LEU A 65 -9.19 13.46 -6.00
C LEU A 65 -8.04 14.46 -6.20
N PRO A 66 -6.77 14.03 -6.10
CA PRO A 66 -5.61 14.90 -6.30
C PRO A 66 -5.59 15.49 -7.71
N ALA A 67 -5.37 16.81 -7.81
CA ALA A 67 -5.28 17.50 -9.11
C ALA A 67 -4.13 16.97 -10.00
N SER A 68 -3.08 16.39 -9.39
CA SER A 68 -1.97 15.75 -10.12
C SER A 68 -2.41 14.53 -10.93
N GLN A 69 -3.55 13.92 -10.62
CA GLN A 69 -4.06 12.74 -11.32
C GLN A 69 -5.00 13.08 -12.49
N VAL A 70 -5.37 14.36 -12.67
CA VAL A 70 -6.28 14.81 -13.74
C VAL A 70 -5.86 14.25 -15.09
N TRP A 71 -4.57 14.29 -15.42
CA TRP A 71 -4.08 13.89 -16.74
C TRP A 71 -4.33 12.39 -17.04
N TYR A 72 -4.28 11.51 -16.03
CA TYR A 72 -4.62 10.10 -16.20
C TYR A 72 -6.10 9.93 -16.58
N TYR A 73 -6.98 10.71 -15.96
CA TYR A 73 -8.40 10.74 -16.31
C TYR A 73 -8.63 11.26 -17.73
N MET A 74 -7.95 12.34 -18.11
CA MET A 74 -8.05 12.90 -19.46
C MET A 74 -7.64 11.89 -20.53
N LEU A 75 -6.52 11.18 -20.30
CA LEU A 75 -6.05 10.13 -21.19
C LEU A 75 -7.04 8.96 -21.24
N THR A 76 -7.56 8.53 -20.10
CA THR A 76 -8.54 7.44 -20.01
C THR A 76 -9.83 7.79 -20.77
N LEU A 77 -10.36 9.00 -20.58
CA LEU A 77 -11.54 9.49 -21.28
C LEU A 77 -11.32 9.52 -22.80
N LEU A 78 -10.17 10.00 -23.25
CA LEU A 78 -9.84 10.03 -24.68
C LEU A 78 -9.78 8.60 -25.26
N VAL A 79 -9.08 7.67 -24.59
CA VAL A 79 -8.95 6.28 -25.06
C VAL A 79 -10.31 5.58 -25.09
N CYS A 80 -11.09 5.69 -24.01
CA CYS A 80 -12.44 5.13 -23.96
C CYS A 80 -13.35 5.76 -25.02
N GLY A 81 -13.30 7.08 -25.22
CA GLY A 81 -14.07 7.78 -26.24
C GLY A 81 -13.71 7.33 -27.66
N ILE A 82 -12.43 7.18 -27.98
CA ILE A 82 -12.01 6.65 -29.28
C ILE A 82 -12.57 5.24 -29.50
N LEU A 83 -12.44 4.35 -28.51
CA LEU A 83 -12.91 2.97 -28.64
C LEU A 83 -14.45 2.87 -28.69
N HIS A 84 -15.16 3.76 -28.02
CA HIS A 84 -16.61 3.91 -28.10
C HIS A 84 -17.07 4.20 -29.53
N GLU A 85 -16.47 5.23 -30.14
CA GLU A 85 -16.77 5.66 -31.51
C GLU A 85 -16.34 4.64 -32.56
N VAL A 86 -15.21 3.95 -32.33
CA VAL A 86 -14.80 2.78 -33.13
C VAL A 86 -15.87 1.70 -33.09
N GLY A 87 -16.51 1.48 -31.94
CA GLY A 87 -17.63 0.56 -31.80
C GLY A 87 -18.79 0.89 -32.73
N HIS A 88 -19.21 2.15 -32.75
CA HIS A 88 -20.23 2.66 -33.67
C HIS A 88 -19.82 2.49 -35.14
N ALA A 89 -18.57 2.84 -35.48
CA ALA A 89 -18.05 2.71 -36.84
C ALA A 89 -18.06 1.26 -37.34
N VAL A 90 -17.58 0.32 -36.52
CA VAL A 90 -17.55 -1.12 -36.87
C VAL A 90 -18.97 -1.68 -37.01
N ALA A 91 -19.91 -1.28 -36.14
CA ALA A 91 -21.31 -1.67 -36.23
C ALA A 91 -22.00 -1.08 -37.49
N ALA A 92 -21.70 0.17 -37.84
CA ALA A 92 -22.25 0.84 -39.01
C ALA A 92 -21.80 0.16 -40.30
N VAL A 93 -20.48 -0.06 -40.47
CA VAL A 93 -19.95 -0.84 -41.60
C VAL A 93 -20.62 -2.22 -41.65
N ARG A 94 -20.88 -2.80 -40.49
CA ARG A 94 -21.50 -4.11 -40.39
C ARG A 94 -22.91 -4.18 -40.92
N GLU A 95 -23.72 -3.19 -40.60
CA GLU A 95 -25.09 -3.06 -41.06
C GLU A 95 -25.19 -2.39 -42.45
N GLN A 96 -24.06 -2.31 -43.17
CA GLN A 96 -23.93 -1.73 -44.51
C GLN A 96 -24.23 -0.23 -44.56
N VAL A 97 -23.95 0.48 -43.47
CA VAL A 97 -24.02 1.94 -43.37
C VAL A 97 -22.65 2.54 -43.63
N ARG A 98 -22.60 3.58 -44.45
CA ARG A 98 -21.36 4.28 -44.81
C ARG A 98 -20.89 5.18 -43.66
N VAL A 99 -19.61 5.07 -43.34
CA VAL A 99 -18.88 5.97 -42.44
C VAL A 99 -18.27 7.10 -43.29
N ASN A 100 -18.68 8.33 -43.03
CA ASN A 100 -18.22 9.53 -43.73
C ASN A 100 -16.85 9.98 -43.20
N GLY A 101 -16.67 9.95 -41.88
CA GLY A 101 -15.46 10.42 -41.22
C GLY A 101 -15.33 9.93 -39.78
N PHE A 102 -14.14 10.10 -39.23
CA PHE A 102 -13.81 9.87 -37.82
C PHE A 102 -12.90 11.01 -37.37
N GLY A 103 -13.14 11.57 -36.20
CA GLY A 103 -12.38 12.70 -35.69
C GLY A 103 -12.21 12.68 -34.18
N ILE A 104 -11.26 13.48 -33.71
CA ILE A 104 -11.03 13.78 -32.30
C ILE A 104 -11.20 15.29 -32.14
N PHE A 105 -11.83 15.71 -31.06
CA PHE A 105 -12.03 17.12 -30.73
C PHE A 105 -11.66 17.39 -29.27
N MET A 106 -11.45 18.65 -28.94
CA MET A 106 -11.19 19.09 -27.57
C MET A 106 -12.18 20.21 -27.23
N MET A 107 -13.05 19.98 -26.26
CA MET A 107 -14.01 20.97 -25.76
C MET A 107 -13.49 21.58 -24.46
N ILE A 108 -12.86 22.75 -24.56
CA ILE A 108 -12.17 23.49 -23.48
C ILE A 108 -11.03 22.68 -22.85
N ILE A 109 -11.36 21.68 -22.05
CA ILE A 109 -10.41 20.74 -21.43
C ILE A 109 -10.74 19.30 -21.83
N TYR A 110 -12.00 18.97 -22.16
CA TYR A 110 -12.48 17.61 -22.41
C TYR A 110 -12.08 17.06 -23.80
N PRO A 111 -11.25 16.00 -23.90
CA PRO A 111 -10.96 15.33 -25.13
C PRO A 111 -12.11 14.37 -25.48
N GLY A 112 -12.65 14.50 -26.69
CA GLY A 112 -13.69 13.63 -27.22
C GLY A 112 -13.32 13.07 -28.58
N ALA A 113 -13.98 11.99 -28.98
CA ALA A 113 -13.94 11.48 -30.33
C ALA A 113 -15.36 11.51 -30.92
N PHE A 114 -15.48 11.51 -32.24
CA PHE A 114 -16.76 11.36 -32.93
C PHE A 114 -16.59 10.52 -34.19
N VAL A 115 -17.62 9.76 -34.54
CA VAL A 115 -17.80 9.16 -35.86
C VAL A 115 -18.94 9.84 -36.61
N ASP A 116 -18.66 10.24 -37.86
CA ASP A 116 -19.68 10.79 -38.76
C ASP A 116 -20.24 9.66 -39.64
N LEU A 117 -21.53 9.37 -39.47
CA LEU A 117 -22.28 8.34 -40.16
C LEU A 117 -23.29 8.98 -41.11
N SER A 118 -23.49 8.40 -42.29
CA SER A 118 -24.49 8.92 -43.23
C SER A 118 -25.92 8.76 -42.69
N SER A 119 -26.58 9.89 -42.43
CA SER A 119 -27.97 9.97 -41.96
C SER A 119 -28.97 9.40 -42.96
N GLU A 120 -28.77 9.64 -44.27
CA GLU A 120 -29.61 9.08 -45.34
C GLU A 120 -29.61 7.55 -45.32
N HIS A 121 -28.42 6.94 -45.22
CA HIS A 121 -28.30 5.49 -45.13
C HIS A 121 -28.85 4.94 -43.80
N LEU A 122 -28.70 5.66 -42.68
CA LEU A 122 -29.24 5.26 -41.38
C LEU A 122 -30.77 5.22 -41.37
N GLN A 123 -31.44 6.21 -41.95
CA GLN A 123 -32.91 6.31 -41.96
C GLN A 123 -33.58 5.20 -42.80
N VAL A 124 -32.91 4.71 -43.84
CA VAL A 124 -33.42 3.64 -44.71
C VAL A 124 -33.24 2.25 -44.08
N VAL A 125 -32.33 2.12 -43.12
CA VAL A 125 -32.00 0.85 -42.45
C VAL A 125 -33.05 0.49 -41.39
N SER A 126 -33.32 -0.80 -41.21
CA SER A 126 -34.36 -1.26 -40.27
C SER A 126 -34.05 -0.90 -38.80
N PRO A 127 -35.08 -0.69 -37.95
CA PRO A 127 -34.89 -0.23 -36.57
C PRO A 127 -33.96 -1.10 -35.71
N LEU A 128 -34.01 -2.43 -35.88
CA LEU A 128 -33.14 -3.36 -35.16
C LEU A 128 -31.65 -3.20 -35.54
N ARG A 129 -31.38 -2.86 -36.80
CA ARG A 129 -30.01 -2.62 -37.26
C ARG A 129 -29.50 -1.27 -36.76
N GLN A 130 -30.35 -0.24 -36.77
CA GLN A 130 -30.03 1.05 -36.14
C GLN A 130 -29.71 0.87 -34.65
N LEU A 131 -30.51 0.08 -33.93
CA LEU A 131 -30.30 -0.18 -32.50
C LEU A 131 -28.93 -0.83 -32.23
N ARG A 132 -28.49 -1.77 -33.07
CA ARG A 132 -27.14 -2.35 -32.95
C ARG A 132 -26.04 -1.32 -33.11
N ILE A 133 -26.22 -0.34 -34.00
CA ILE A 133 -25.26 0.76 -34.18
C ILE A 133 -25.27 1.65 -32.94
N TYR A 134 -26.43 2.12 -32.48
CA TYR A 134 -26.52 3.01 -31.32
C TYR A 134 -26.09 2.35 -29.99
N CYS A 135 -26.30 1.05 -29.82
CA CYS A 135 -25.85 0.34 -28.61
C CYS A 135 -24.37 -0.07 -28.66
N ALA A 136 -23.72 -0.01 -29.83
CA ALA A 136 -22.35 -0.49 -30.00
C ALA A 136 -21.32 0.23 -29.13
N GLY A 137 -21.45 1.55 -28.96
CA GLY A 137 -20.51 2.33 -28.14
C GLY A 137 -20.58 1.94 -26.66
N VAL A 138 -21.78 1.90 -26.09
CA VAL A 138 -22.01 1.50 -24.68
C VAL A 138 -21.49 0.08 -24.43
N TRP A 139 -21.73 -0.84 -25.36
CA TRP A 139 -21.24 -2.21 -25.27
C TRP A 139 -19.70 -2.29 -25.24
N HIS A 140 -19.01 -1.53 -26.09
CA HIS A 140 -17.53 -1.52 -26.07
C HIS A 140 -16.98 -0.91 -24.78
N ASN A 141 -17.60 0.16 -24.24
CA ASN A 141 -17.19 0.69 -22.94
C ASN A 141 -17.33 -0.35 -21.82
N PHE A 142 -18.42 -1.11 -21.81
CA PHE A 142 -18.59 -2.19 -20.85
C PHE A 142 -17.52 -3.28 -20.99
N VAL A 143 -17.17 -3.66 -22.21
CA VAL A 143 -16.10 -4.64 -22.47
C VAL A 143 -14.74 -4.12 -22.01
N ILE A 144 -14.44 -2.83 -22.22
CA ILE A 144 -13.22 -2.19 -21.70
C ILE A 144 -13.17 -2.29 -20.18
N VAL A 145 -14.28 -2.05 -19.48
CA VAL A 145 -14.34 -2.20 -18.02
C VAL A 145 -14.02 -3.64 -17.59
N ILE A 146 -14.59 -4.65 -18.25
CA ILE A 146 -14.26 -6.06 -17.95
C ILE A 146 -12.77 -6.33 -18.14
N ILE A 147 -12.20 -5.87 -19.26
CA ILE A 147 -10.77 -6.05 -19.54
C ILE A 147 -9.91 -5.35 -18.47
N ALA A 148 -10.28 -4.14 -18.07
CA ALA A 148 -9.59 -3.39 -17.03
C ALA A 148 -9.64 -4.11 -15.68
N ILE A 149 -10.78 -4.68 -15.30
CA ILE A 149 -10.92 -5.50 -14.07
C ILE A 149 -10.02 -6.72 -14.14
N ILE A 150 -10.00 -7.45 -15.27
CA ILE A 150 -9.14 -8.62 -15.43
C ILE A 150 -7.66 -8.24 -15.30
N ILE A 151 -7.24 -7.15 -15.94
CA ILE A 151 -5.87 -6.64 -15.85
C ILE A 151 -5.54 -6.28 -14.40
N LEU A 152 -6.41 -5.53 -13.72
CA LEU A 152 -6.24 -5.12 -12.33
C LEU A 152 -6.10 -6.33 -11.39
N LEU A 153 -6.93 -7.36 -11.57
CA LEU A 153 -6.85 -8.59 -10.76
C LEU A 153 -5.60 -9.42 -11.10
N SER A 154 -5.08 -9.33 -12.32
CA SER A 154 -3.87 -10.03 -12.75
C SER A 154 -2.56 -9.30 -12.41
N LEU A 155 -2.63 -8.01 -12.03
CA LEU A 155 -1.47 -7.16 -11.77
C LEU A 155 -0.49 -7.77 -10.76
N PRO A 156 -0.93 -8.34 -9.61
CA PRO A 156 -0.01 -8.93 -8.64
C PRO A 156 0.84 -10.05 -9.22
N VAL A 157 0.26 -10.87 -10.10
CA VAL A 157 0.95 -11.99 -10.78
C VAL A 157 1.90 -11.46 -11.85
N LEU A 158 1.47 -10.46 -12.63
CA LEU A 158 2.28 -9.84 -13.68
C LEU A 158 3.53 -9.16 -13.12
N LEU A 159 3.45 -8.66 -11.88
CA LEU A 159 4.53 -7.93 -11.22
C LEU A 159 5.49 -8.82 -10.42
N LEU A 160 5.18 -10.11 -10.19
CA LEU A 160 6.06 -11.06 -9.50
C LEU A 160 7.54 -11.11 -9.99
N PRO A 161 7.87 -11.06 -11.30
CA PRO A 161 9.27 -11.11 -11.71
C PRO A 161 10.09 -9.89 -11.29
N VAL A 162 9.44 -8.76 -11.03
CA VAL A 162 10.08 -7.51 -10.61
C VAL A 162 9.98 -7.35 -9.09
N TYR A 163 9.07 -8.07 -8.44
CA TYR A 163 8.71 -7.83 -7.05
C TYR A 163 8.48 -9.12 -6.24
N SER A 164 9.12 -9.25 -5.08
CA SER A 164 8.94 -10.34 -4.12
C SER A 164 7.80 -10.05 -3.14
N GLN A 165 7.05 -11.09 -2.78
CA GLN A 165 6.03 -11.05 -1.73
C GLN A 165 6.51 -11.82 -0.48
N GLY A 166 6.00 -11.45 0.70
CA GLY A 166 6.07 -12.27 1.91
C GLY A 166 7.38 -12.25 2.69
N HIS A 167 8.30 -11.33 2.39
CA HIS A 167 9.60 -11.25 3.09
C HIS A 167 9.74 -10.00 3.96
N ALA A 168 8.88 -9.00 3.76
CA ALA A 168 8.93 -7.73 4.46
C ALA A 168 7.62 -6.96 4.32
N VAL A 169 7.48 -5.93 5.14
CA VAL A 169 6.37 -4.99 5.21
C VAL A 169 6.88 -3.61 4.78
N ALA A 170 6.21 -2.96 3.83
CA ALA A 170 6.60 -1.62 3.39
C ALA A 170 6.00 -0.55 4.31
N ILE A 171 6.79 0.47 4.64
CA ILE A 171 6.31 1.66 5.36
C ILE A 171 5.68 2.62 4.34
N THR A 172 4.38 2.87 4.45
CA THR A 172 3.64 3.78 3.55
C THR A 172 3.56 5.21 4.05
N GLY A 173 3.61 5.40 5.37
CA GLY A 173 3.48 6.68 6.03
C GLY A 173 4.12 6.64 7.41
N VAL A 174 4.62 7.79 7.85
CA VAL A 174 5.13 8.00 9.21
C VAL A 174 4.55 9.32 9.69
N GLU A 175 3.88 9.32 10.84
CA GLU A 175 3.26 10.52 11.38
C GLU A 175 4.33 11.54 11.79
N GLU A 176 4.13 12.81 11.47
CA GLU A 176 5.05 13.87 11.85
C GLU A 176 5.08 14.04 13.38
N ASN A 177 6.29 14.11 13.97
CA ASN A 177 6.52 14.15 15.43
C ASN A 177 6.20 12.85 16.19
N SER A 178 6.06 11.71 15.50
CA SER A 178 6.02 10.40 16.13
C SER A 178 7.36 9.99 16.75
N ALA A 179 7.34 9.03 17.68
CA ALA A 179 8.54 8.43 18.29
C ALA A 179 9.45 7.70 17.28
N VAL A 180 8.92 7.38 16.08
CA VAL A 180 9.65 6.78 14.96
C VAL A 180 10.01 7.78 13.86
N SER A 181 9.64 9.06 14.02
CA SER A 181 10.00 10.13 13.09
C SER A 181 11.41 10.67 13.37
N GLY A 182 11.98 11.35 12.37
CA GLY A 182 13.26 12.05 12.50
C GLY A 182 14.40 11.43 11.69
N PRO A 183 15.62 12.01 11.77
CA PRO A 183 16.73 11.67 10.87
C PRO A 183 17.29 10.26 11.09
N LYS A 184 16.99 9.63 12.23
CA LYS A 184 17.36 8.24 12.56
C LYS A 184 16.15 7.32 12.67
N GLY A 185 14.97 7.80 12.27
CA GLY A 185 13.70 7.10 12.34
C GLY A 185 13.43 6.20 11.12
N LEU A 186 12.16 5.87 10.93
CA LEU A 186 11.68 5.10 9.77
C LEU A 186 11.35 6.04 8.61
N PHE A 187 11.56 5.56 7.38
CA PHE A 187 11.22 6.31 6.16
C PHE A 187 10.22 5.57 5.28
N VAL A 188 9.38 6.35 4.59
CA VAL A 188 8.43 5.83 3.60
C VAL A 188 9.18 5.10 2.48
N GLY A 189 8.72 3.90 2.16
CA GLY A 189 9.30 2.99 1.16
C GLY A 189 10.34 2.01 1.71
N GLU A 190 10.71 2.09 2.99
CA GLU A 190 11.60 1.10 3.61
C GLU A 190 10.85 -0.21 3.92
N ALA A 191 11.58 -1.32 3.79
CA ALA A 191 11.08 -2.66 4.04
C ALA A 191 11.42 -3.09 5.49
N LEU A 192 10.41 -3.28 6.33
CA LEU A 192 10.48 -3.82 7.68
C LEU A 192 10.50 -5.35 7.63
N THR A 193 11.52 -5.95 8.26
CA THR A 193 11.74 -7.40 8.20
C THR A 193 11.53 -8.09 9.54
N ALA A 194 11.80 -7.41 10.67
CA ALA A 194 11.62 -7.98 12.00
C ALA A 194 11.46 -6.92 13.11
N VAL A 195 10.79 -7.31 14.20
CA VAL A 195 10.72 -6.56 15.46
C VAL A 195 11.24 -7.44 16.59
N GLY A 196 12.40 -7.09 17.15
CA GLY A 196 13.13 -7.93 18.09
C GLY A 196 13.48 -9.27 17.43
N ASP A 197 13.05 -10.36 18.07
CA ASP A 197 13.21 -11.73 17.54
C ASP A 197 12.00 -12.19 16.69
N CYS A 198 10.99 -11.34 16.50
CA CYS A 198 9.77 -11.65 15.77
C CYS A 198 9.88 -11.25 14.30
N GLN A 199 9.79 -12.23 13.39
CA GLN A 199 9.88 -11.99 11.93
C GLN A 199 8.58 -11.42 11.38
N VAL A 200 8.71 -10.40 10.52
CA VAL A 200 7.59 -9.66 9.94
C VAL A 200 7.52 -9.92 8.44
N THR A 201 6.64 -10.84 8.04
CA THR A 201 6.45 -11.23 6.64
C THR A 201 5.25 -10.59 5.99
N ASN A 202 4.25 -10.19 6.79
CA ASN A 202 3.01 -9.58 6.33
C ASN A 202 2.41 -8.64 7.40
N THR A 203 1.31 -8.00 7.02
CA THR A 203 0.55 -7.04 7.84
C THR A 203 0.10 -7.63 9.17
N GLU A 204 -0.31 -8.90 9.16
CA GLU A 204 -0.81 -9.57 10.35
C GLU A 204 0.32 -10.00 11.27
N ALA A 205 1.45 -10.46 10.71
CA ALA A 205 2.66 -10.76 11.46
C ALA A 205 3.19 -9.51 12.17
N TRP A 206 3.17 -8.35 11.51
CA TRP A 206 3.49 -7.07 12.16
C TRP A 206 2.59 -6.82 13.38
N ARG A 207 1.27 -6.88 13.21
CA ARG A 207 0.31 -6.69 14.34
C ARG A 207 0.57 -7.68 15.46
N HIS A 208 0.73 -8.95 15.12
CA HIS A 208 1.00 -10.02 16.06
C HIS A 208 2.31 -9.80 16.83
N CYS A 209 3.40 -9.41 16.15
CA CYS A 209 4.69 -9.13 16.80
C CYS A 209 4.59 -7.98 17.82
N ILE A 210 3.88 -6.90 17.49
CA ILE A 210 3.68 -5.77 18.41
C ILE A 210 2.84 -6.20 19.63
N LEU A 211 1.73 -6.90 19.41
CA LEU A 211 0.88 -7.40 20.50
C LEU A 211 1.61 -8.38 21.42
N THR A 212 2.44 -9.27 20.86
CA THR A 212 3.29 -10.18 21.64
C THR A 212 4.31 -9.40 22.47
N SER A 213 4.91 -8.36 21.92
CA SER A 213 5.88 -7.49 22.62
C SER A 213 5.28 -6.75 23.83
N MET A 214 3.96 -6.56 23.85
CA MET A 214 3.25 -6.01 25.01
C MET A 214 3.04 -7.03 26.12
N LYS A 215 2.77 -8.30 25.75
CA LYS A 215 2.45 -9.37 26.70
C LYS A 215 3.71 -10.00 27.31
N GLU A 216 4.78 -10.11 26.53
CA GLU A 216 6.02 -10.72 26.99
C GLU A 216 6.85 -9.75 27.85
N PRO A 217 7.58 -10.27 28.86
CA PRO A 217 8.54 -9.46 29.61
C PRO A 217 9.66 -8.94 28.70
N SER A 218 10.32 -7.85 29.11
CA SER A 218 11.46 -7.33 28.36
C SER A 218 12.57 -8.37 28.28
N LEU A 219 13.11 -8.54 27.08
CA LEU A 219 14.25 -9.42 26.86
C LEU A 219 15.54 -8.72 27.32
N GLY A 220 16.46 -9.52 27.86
CA GLY A 220 17.80 -9.08 28.20
C GLY A 220 18.81 -9.36 27.09
N TYR A 221 20.06 -8.95 27.32
CA TYR A 221 21.17 -9.13 26.39
C TYR A 221 22.40 -9.71 27.11
N CYS A 222 23.08 -10.68 26.50
CA CYS A 222 24.24 -11.34 27.09
C CYS A 222 25.50 -10.48 26.98
N LEU A 223 26.03 -10.01 28.10
CA LEU A 223 27.28 -9.25 28.16
C LEU A 223 28.29 -9.85 29.14
N PRO A 224 29.58 -9.97 28.76
CA PRO A 224 30.65 -10.33 29.70
C PRO A 224 30.72 -9.33 30.86
N VAL A 225 30.85 -9.82 32.10
CA VAL A 225 30.89 -8.96 33.30
C VAL A 225 32.05 -7.96 33.25
N GLN A 226 33.20 -8.37 32.69
CA GLN A 226 34.35 -7.48 32.47
C GLN A 226 34.01 -6.32 31.53
N LEU A 227 33.23 -6.58 30.49
CA LEU A 227 32.81 -5.56 29.52
C LEU A 227 31.79 -4.59 30.14
N ILE A 228 30.90 -5.09 31.00
CA ILE A 228 29.99 -4.25 31.79
C ILE A 228 30.82 -3.25 32.61
N GLY A 229 31.84 -3.72 33.33
CA GLY A 229 32.73 -2.85 34.10
C GLY A 229 33.47 -1.79 33.26
N GLN A 230 33.82 -2.09 32.01
CA GLN A 230 34.50 -1.15 31.10
C GLN A 230 33.56 -0.11 30.50
N LEU A 231 32.34 -0.50 30.14
CA LEU A 231 31.36 0.37 29.47
C LEU A 231 30.49 1.15 30.46
N ASN A 232 30.45 0.74 31.72
CA ASN A 232 29.57 1.33 32.71
C ASN A 232 30.00 2.77 33.04
N THR A 233 29.09 3.72 32.80
CA THR A 233 29.26 5.14 33.13
C THR A 233 28.37 5.61 34.28
N THR A 234 27.83 4.70 35.10
CA THR A 234 27.02 5.07 36.29
C THR A 234 27.77 6.03 37.21
N PRO A 235 27.15 7.14 37.62
CA PRO A 235 27.72 8.04 38.62
C PRO A 235 27.96 7.31 39.95
N LYS A 236 29.13 7.51 40.56
CA LYS A 236 29.50 6.87 41.84
C LYS A 236 28.58 7.24 43.02
N ASN A 237 27.87 8.36 42.92
CA ASN A 237 26.94 8.86 43.94
C ASN A 237 25.50 8.44 43.67
N TRP A 238 25.25 7.59 42.68
CA TRP A 238 23.91 7.12 42.35
C TRP A 238 23.43 6.12 43.41
N THR A 239 22.23 6.36 43.91
CA THR A 239 21.52 5.46 44.82
C THR A 239 20.18 5.11 44.18
N GLN A 240 19.74 3.88 44.40
CA GLN A 240 18.45 3.42 43.88
C GLN A 240 17.32 4.33 44.41
N PRO A 241 16.45 4.87 43.54
CA PRO A 241 15.30 5.64 43.97
C PRO A 241 14.26 4.73 44.66
N GLU A 242 13.64 5.20 45.75
CA GLU A 242 12.61 4.45 46.48
C GLU A 242 11.26 4.39 45.72
N LYS A 243 10.99 5.37 44.84
CA LYS A 243 9.79 5.44 43.98
C LYS A 243 10.10 6.20 42.68
N GLY A 244 9.66 5.65 41.55
CA GLY A 244 9.82 6.25 40.21
C GLY A 244 10.69 5.43 39.27
N ASP A 245 10.84 5.91 38.05
CA ASP A 245 11.59 5.25 36.99
C ASP A 245 13.08 5.12 37.37
N ILE A 246 13.66 3.96 37.10
CA ILE A 246 15.06 3.68 37.45
C ILE A 246 15.96 4.20 36.34
N ASP A 247 16.46 5.43 36.50
CA ASP A 247 17.51 5.97 35.62
C ASP A 247 18.85 6.05 36.36
N CYS A 248 19.77 5.15 35.99
CA CYS A 248 21.15 5.14 36.47
C CYS A 248 22.12 5.86 35.54
N CYS A 249 21.63 6.42 34.44
CA CYS A 249 22.37 7.30 33.57
C CYS A 249 22.16 8.76 34.01
N ASN A 250 23.20 9.58 33.91
CA ASN A 250 23.04 11.03 34.05
C ASN A 250 22.48 11.60 32.73
N THR A 251 21.87 12.78 32.74
CA THR A 251 21.22 13.45 31.60
C THR A 251 22.15 13.82 30.43
N THR A 252 23.43 13.44 30.47
CA THR A 252 24.47 13.88 29.54
C THR A 252 24.58 13.04 28.26
N SER A 253 23.97 11.85 28.19
CA SER A 253 24.16 10.93 27.05
C SER A 253 22.84 10.36 26.51
N ALA A 254 22.32 10.94 25.42
CA ALA A 254 21.11 10.48 24.72
C ALA A 254 21.22 9.07 24.07
N THR A 255 22.37 8.40 24.22
CA THR A 255 22.65 7.08 23.62
C THR A 255 22.80 5.96 24.65
N HIS A 256 22.86 6.30 25.93
CA HIS A 256 23.02 5.33 27.02
C HIS A 256 21.66 5.06 27.65
N LEU A 257 21.48 3.83 28.11
CA LEU A 257 20.30 3.42 28.87
C LEU A 257 20.76 2.70 30.13
N CYS A 258 19.92 2.76 31.15
CA CYS A 258 20.14 2.00 32.37
C CYS A 258 19.78 0.52 32.14
N PHE A 259 20.66 -0.38 32.55
CA PHE A 259 20.43 -1.81 32.53
C PHE A 259 20.65 -2.40 33.93
N LEU A 260 19.81 -3.36 34.30
CA LEU A 260 19.95 -4.14 35.52
C LEU A 260 20.48 -5.54 35.20
N TYR A 261 21.30 -6.09 36.08
CA TYR A 261 21.89 -7.41 35.91
C TYR A 261 22.22 -8.05 37.27
N HIS A 262 22.40 -9.36 37.25
CA HIS A 262 22.81 -10.13 38.43
C HIS A 262 24.17 -10.77 38.16
N THR A 263 25.05 -10.75 39.16
CA THR A 263 26.32 -11.48 39.10
C THR A 263 26.20 -12.74 39.95
N LYS A 264 27.08 -13.73 39.72
CA LYS A 264 27.09 -14.93 40.58
C LYS A 264 27.55 -14.62 42.00
N THR A 265 28.29 -13.52 42.17
CA THR A 265 28.94 -13.11 43.41
C THR A 265 28.06 -12.22 44.30
N SER A 266 27.07 -11.51 43.74
CA SER A 266 26.17 -10.62 44.48
C SER A 266 24.72 -11.09 44.36
N GLN A 267 24.04 -11.28 45.50
CA GLN A 267 22.58 -11.54 45.49
C GLN A 267 21.77 -10.28 45.13
N ASP A 268 22.37 -9.10 45.25
CA ASP A 268 21.73 -7.83 44.95
C ASP A 268 21.70 -7.51 43.45
N THR A 269 20.61 -6.85 43.03
CA THR A 269 20.44 -6.29 41.68
C THR A 269 21.43 -5.16 41.45
N SER A 270 22.31 -5.34 40.46
CA SER A 270 23.28 -4.31 40.06
C SER A 270 22.75 -3.53 38.86
N TYR A 271 23.06 -2.24 38.81
CA TYR A 271 22.69 -1.35 37.71
C TYR A 271 23.93 -0.82 36.99
N ALA A 272 23.84 -0.69 35.67
CA ALA A 272 24.90 -0.15 34.83
C ALA A 272 24.33 0.73 33.73
N CYS A 273 24.96 1.88 33.49
CA CYS A 273 24.63 2.80 32.43
C CYS A 273 25.48 2.43 31.22
N LEU A 274 24.85 1.82 30.21
CA LEU A 274 25.54 1.22 29.08
C LEU A 274 25.05 1.82 27.75
N PRO A 275 25.91 1.89 26.72
CA PRO A 275 25.49 2.33 25.39
C PRO A 275 24.44 1.37 24.81
N ALA A 276 23.22 1.88 24.55
CA ALA A 276 22.08 1.04 24.17
C ALA A 276 22.34 0.19 22.93
N ARG A 277 22.96 0.77 21.89
CA ARG A 277 23.25 0.06 20.64
C ARG A 277 24.26 -1.07 20.84
N THR A 278 25.37 -0.81 21.51
CA THR A 278 26.40 -1.82 21.78
C THR A 278 25.89 -2.97 22.64
N THR A 279 24.98 -2.68 23.59
CA THR A 279 24.34 -3.68 24.45
C THR A 279 23.32 -4.50 23.67
N THR A 280 22.43 -3.85 22.91
CA THR A 280 21.35 -4.50 22.15
C THR A 280 21.83 -5.28 20.92
N ASP A 281 23.04 -5.02 20.42
CA ASP A 281 23.66 -5.80 19.34
C ASP A 281 24.23 -7.16 19.81
N ARG A 282 24.11 -7.49 21.11
CA ARG A 282 24.49 -8.79 21.67
C ARG A 282 23.35 -9.83 21.58
N PRO A 283 23.65 -11.13 21.77
CA PRO A 283 22.63 -12.17 21.82
C PRO A 283 21.58 -11.89 22.91
N VAL A 284 20.33 -12.16 22.59
CA VAL A 284 19.18 -11.96 23.47
C VAL A 284 19.10 -13.09 24.51
N CYS A 285 18.65 -12.78 25.73
CA CYS A 285 18.45 -13.73 26.81
C CYS A 285 17.15 -13.46 27.58
N LYS A 286 16.48 -14.52 28.01
CA LYS A 286 15.33 -14.45 28.94
C LYS A 286 15.79 -14.71 30.37
N LEU A 287 16.71 -15.64 30.54
CA LEU A 287 17.28 -16.07 31.81
C LEU A 287 18.81 -15.92 31.81
N GLN A 288 19.37 -15.80 33.01
CA GLN A 288 20.81 -15.79 33.22
C GLN A 288 21.51 -17.05 32.66
N SER A 289 20.81 -18.19 32.61
CA SER A 289 21.30 -19.45 32.06
C SER A 289 21.48 -19.43 30.53
N ASP A 290 20.79 -18.53 29.83
CA ASP A 290 20.84 -18.45 28.36
C ASP A 290 22.20 -17.89 27.88
N CYS A 291 22.89 -17.17 28.76
CA CYS A 291 24.20 -16.60 28.51
C CYS A 291 25.31 -17.55 28.97
N TYR A 292 25.93 -18.26 28.02
CA TYR A 292 27.08 -19.13 28.30
C TYR A 292 28.26 -18.81 27.37
N LEU A 293 29.41 -18.49 27.97
CA LEU A 293 30.70 -18.49 27.29
C LEU A 293 31.72 -19.28 28.13
N PRO A 294 32.49 -20.19 27.51
CA PRO A 294 33.48 -20.98 28.22
C PRO A 294 34.60 -20.08 28.75
N GLY A 295 34.88 -20.18 30.05
CA GLY A 295 35.97 -19.45 30.71
C GLY A 295 35.71 -17.96 30.97
N VAL A 296 34.52 -17.44 30.66
CA VAL A 296 34.16 -16.02 30.85
C VAL A 296 32.85 -15.92 31.62
N GLU A 297 32.82 -15.08 32.67
CA GLU A 297 31.57 -14.76 33.35
C GLU A 297 30.74 -13.79 32.51
N VAL A 298 29.51 -14.20 32.19
CA VAL A 298 28.56 -13.45 31.37
C VAL A 298 27.31 -13.22 32.18
N ALA A 299 26.75 -12.01 32.12
CA ALA A 299 25.48 -11.66 32.72
C ALA A 299 24.44 -11.36 31.64
N CYS A 300 23.20 -11.76 31.90
CA CYS A 300 22.04 -11.29 31.15
C CYS A 300 21.65 -9.91 31.72
N VAL A 301 21.79 -8.87 30.90
CA VAL A 301 21.46 -7.49 31.30
C VAL A 301 20.10 -7.09 30.73
N TYR A 302 19.20 -6.59 31.57
CA TYR A 302 17.84 -6.22 31.18
C TYR A 302 17.70 -4.69 31.20
N PRO A 303 16.99 -4.08 30.24
CA PRO A 303 16.73 -2.64 30.28
C PRO A 303 15.91 -2.31 31.54
N ALA A 304 16.40 -1.34 32.32
CA ALA A 304 15.70 -0.83 33.50
C ALA A 304 14.64 0.19 33.05
N VAL A 305 13.52 -0.32 32.54
CA VAL A 305 12.39 0.45 32.03
C VAL A 305 11.11 0.03 32.74
N ASP A 306 10.11 0.92 32.77
CA ASP A 306 8.83 0.62 33.40
C ASP A 306 8.09 -0.51 32.67
N ASN A 307 7.11 -1.10 33.35
CA ASN A 307 6.39 -2.25 32.82
C ASN A 307 5.62 -1.96 31.51
N GLN A 308 5.31 -0.68 31.26
CA GLN A 308 4.62 -0.19 30.06
C GLN A 308 5.59 0.16 28.91
N THR A 309 6.85 0.47 29.22
CA THR A 309 7.86 0.88 28.26
C THR A 309 8.70 -0.32 27.83
N LYS A 310 8.92 -0.47 26.53
CA LYS A 310 9.75 -1.56 25.99
C LYS A 310 10.87 -0.98 25.14
N LEU A 311 12.03 -1.62 25.22
CA LEU A 311 13.14 -1.39 24.30
C LEU A 311 13.08 -2.44 23.19
N LEU A 312 12.68 -2.01 21.99
CA LEU A 312 12.50 -2.86 20.81
C LEU A 312 13.51 -2.52 19.73
N ARG A 313 14.01 -3.54 19.03
CA ARG A 313 14.85 -3.39 17.84
C ARG A 313 13.98 -3.57 16.61
N ILE A 314 13.93 -2.59 15.74
CA ILE A 314 13.17 -2.67 14.49
C ILE A 314 14.17 -2.81 13.35
N PHE A 315 14.10 -3.95 12.68
CA PHE A 315 14.93 -4.27 11.52
C PHE A 315 14.22 -3.81 10.26
N HIS A 316 14.94 -2.99 9.50
CA HIS A 316 14.46 -2.41 8.25
C HIS A 316 15.55 -2.50 7.18
N GLY A 317 15.21 -2.08 5.96
CA GLY A 317 16.11 -2.14 4.80
C GLY A 317 17.43 -1.40 4.97
N ARG A 318 17.56 -0.46 5.93
CA ARG A 318 18.83 0.21 6.23
C ARG A 318 19.46 -0.32 7.51
N ARG A 319 20.79 -0.37 7.52
CA ARG A 319 21.59 -0.58 8.73
C ARG A 319 22.04 0.76 9.29
N PRO A 320 22.10 0.92 10.62
CA PRO A 320 21.83 -0.09 11.64
C PRO A 320 20.33 -0.12 12.07
N PRO A 321 19.85 -1.18 12.77
CA PRO A 321 18.45 -1.27 13.19
C PRO A 321 18.04 -0.07 14.05
N LEU A 322 16.77 0.30 13.94
CA LEU A 322 16.16 1.34 14.76
C LEU A 322 15.95 0.80 16.17
N LEU A 323 16.32 1.60 17.17
CA LEU A 323 16.02 1.31 18.57
C LEU A 323 14.82 2.15 18.96
N PHE A 324 13.73 1.49 19.29
CA PHE A 324 12.51 2.11 19.77
C PHE A 324 12.43 1.94 21.28
N LEU A 325 12.22 3.05 22.00
CA LEU A 325 11.99 3.08 23.43
C LEU A 325 10.68 3.81 23.67
N GLY A 326 9.66 3.09 24.13
CA GLY A 326 8.32 3.65 24.34
C GLY A 326 7.29 2.57 24.57
N HIS A 327 6.02 2.95 24.55
CA HIS A 327 4.93 1.98 24.63
C HIS A 327 4.78 1.28 23.26
N PRO A 328 4.72 -0.06 23.19
CA PRO A 328 4.61 -0.75 21.89
C PRO A 328 3.38 -0.35 21.04
N LEU A 329 2.29 0.12 21.67
CA LEU A 329 1.13 0.66 20.92
C LEU A 329 1.48 1.94 20.13
N ASP A 330 2.49 2.70 20.54
CA ASP A 330 2.87 3.89 19.77
C ASP A 330 3.40 3.45 18.41
N LEU A 331 4.04 2.29 18.26
CA LEU A 331 4.40 1.73 16.95
C LEU A 331 3.19 1.37 16.08
N PHE A 332 2.03 1.12 16.70
CA PHE A 332 0.79 0.82 16.00
C PHE A 332 0.05 2.10 15.56
N TYR A 333 0.07 3.16 16.37
CA TYR A 333 -0.66 4.41 16.09
C TYR A 333 0.20 5.50 15.44
N SER A 334 1.51 5.49 15.65
CA SER A 334 2.42 6.54 15.19
C SER A 334 2.95 6.33 13.76
N GLY A 335 2.55 5.23 13.14
CA GLY A 335 2.42 5.19 11.70
C GLY A 335 1.01 4.77 11.37
N ASP A 336 0.36 5.51 10.47
CA ASP A 336 -0.35 4.85 9.37
C ASP A 336 0.69 4.06 8.54
N VAL A 337 1.31 3.06 9.18
CA VAL A 337 1.89 1.94 8.48
C VAL A 337 0.66 1.19 7.99
N VAL A 338 0.09 1.68 6.89
CA VAL A 338 -0.80 0.89 6.05
C VAL A 338 0.13 -0.17 5.48
N VAL A 339 0.35 -1.19 6.31
CA VAL A 339 1.11 -2.36 5.94
C VAL A 339 0.25 -3.03 4.89
N ASP A 340 0.46 -2.68 3.64
CA ASP A 340 -0.11 -3.42 2.53
C ASP A 340 0.88 -4.46 2.05
N LEU A 341 0.33 -5.53 1.50
CA LEU A 341 1.07 -6.60 0.88
C LEU A 341 1.68 -6.08 -0.44
N ILE A 342 2.68 -5.22 -0.34
CA ILE A 342 3.31 -4.63 -1.51
C ILE A 342 4.52 -5.49 -1.86
N LEU A 343 4.40 -6.08 -3.05
CA LEU A 343 5.46 -6.32 -4.02
C LEU A 343 6.72 -5.47 -3.70
N VAL A 344 7.73 -6.05 -3.07
CA VAL A 344 9.04 -5.40 -2.79
C VAL A 344 9.93 -5.62 -4.00
N PRO A 345 10.54 -4.59 -4.62
CA PRO A 345 11.35 -4.80 -5.81
C PRO A 345 12.47 -5.80 -5.49
N VAL A 346 12.66 -6.81 -6.34
CA VAL A 346 13.71 -7.81 -6.16
C VAL A 346 15.06 -7.10 -6.37
N CYS A 347 15.70 -6.67 -5.29
CA CYS A 347 17.07 -6.18 -5.35
C CYS A 347 17.99 -7.41 -5.48
N ALA A 348 18.56 -7.59 -6.67
CA ALA A 348 19.64 -8.54 -6.87
C ALA A 348 20.83 -8.07 -6.02
N ASP A 349 21.27 -8.94 -5.11
CA ASP A 349 22.42 -8.69 -4.26
C ASP A 349 23.68 -8.45 -5.10
N VAL A 350 24.58 -7.63 -4.52
CA VAL A 350 25.86 -7.12 -5.04
C VAL A 350 25.76 -5.76 -5.76
N HIS A 351 26.09 -4.70 -5.00
CA HIS A 351 26.20 -3.27 -5.38
C HIS A 351 24.92 -2.42 -5.37
N ASN A 352 24.52 -2.03 -4.15
CA ASN A 352 24.22 -0.64 -3.71
C ASN A 352 23.42 0.33 -4.62
N HIS A 353 22.52 -0.16 -5.47
CA HIS A 353 21.48 0.68 -6.08
C HIS A 353 20.17 -0.10 -6.18
N CYS A 354 19.38 -0.14 -5.09
CA CYS A 354 17.93 -0.34 -5.28
C CYS A 354 17.41 0.91 -5.97
N MET A 355 16.86 0.76 -7.18
CA MET A 355 16.09 1.83 -7.81
C MET A 355 14.99 2.24 -6.83
N THR A 356 14.90 3.53 -6.52
CA THR A 356 13.75 4.11 -5.84
C THR A 356 12.55 3.97 -6.76
N ALA A 357 11.89 2.81 -6.69
CA ALA A 357 10.58 2.60 -7.28
C ALA A 357 9.60 3.36 -6.38
N SER A 358 9.28 4.59 -6.78
CA SER A 358 8.13 5.31 -6.26
C SER A 358 6.96 4.34 -6.23
N ALA A 359 6.40 4.14 -5.04
CA ALA A 359 5.32 3.23 -4.78
C ALA A 359 4.21 3.42 -5.83
N PHE A 360 4.04 2.43 -6.72
CA PHE A 360 2.77 2.20 -7.40
C PHE A 360 1.80 1.59 -6.37
N ALA A 361 1.54 2.35 -5.31
CA ALA A 361 0.53 2.08 -4.31
C ALA A 361 -0.52 3.17 -4.47
N CYS A 362 -1.50 2.88 -5.34
CA CYS A 362 -2.84 3.45 -5.43
C CYS A 362 -3.39 3.11 -6.82
N PHE A 363 -4.03 1.94 -6.92
CA PHE A 363 -5.06 1.67 -7.92
C PHE A 363 -6.25 1.01 -7.23
#